data_AF-A0A7K4FQ75-F1
#
_entry.id   AF-A0A7K4FQ75-F1
#
_cell.length_a   1.000
_cell.length_b   1.000
_cell.length_c   1.000
_cell.angle_alpha   90.00
_cell.angle_beta   90.00
_cell.angle_gamma   90.00
#
_symmetry.space_group_name_H-M   'P 1'
#
loop_
_entity.id
_entity.type
_entity.pdbx_description
1 polymer ?
#
loop_
_entity_poly.entity_id
_entity_poly.type
_entity_poly.pdbx_seq_one_letter_code
_entity_poly.pdbx_strand_id
1 'polypeptide(L)' 'VLYPDNTSAARSAEIFRKLRSSGDLINENDILIAGIALKNNNKFIILDSDFNKIRDEDIDILQI' A
#
# COMPACT_ATOMS: atom_id res chain seq x y z
N VAL A 1 11.93 6.46 -11.00
CA VAL A 1 11.55 6.97 -9.66
C VAL A 1 10.06 7.29 -9.71
N LEU A 2 9.27 6.70 -8.80
CA LEU A 2 7.85 6.98 -8.70
C LEU A 2 7.67 8.13 -7.70
N TYR A 3 6.91 9.16 -8.08
CA TYR A 3 6.65 10.31 -7.21
C TYR A 3 5.20 10.27 -6.70
N PRO A 4 4.97 10.66 -5.43
CA PRO A 4 3.63 10.85 -4.91
C PRO A 4 2.93 12.01 -5.62
N ASP A 5 1.65 11.81 -5.93
CA ASP A 5 0.70 12.80 -6.42
C ASP A 5 -0.68 12.61 -5.78
N ASN A 6 -1.67 13.42 -6.19
CA ASN A 6 -3.02 13.38 -5.66
C ASN A 6 -3.67 11.98 -5.80
N THR A 7 -3.35 11.23 -6.85
CA THR A 7 -3.88 9.87 -7.04
C THR A 7 -3.28 8.90 -6.02
N SER A 8 -1.96 8.95 -5.81
CA SER A 8 -1.35 8.13 -4.74
C SER A 8 -1.86 8.51 -3.36
N ALA A 9 -2.10 9.80 -3.10
CA ALA A 9 -2.65 10.27 -1.82
C ALA A 9 -4.07 9.72 -1.59
N ALA A 10 -4.91 9.72 -2.64
CA ALA A 10 -6.25 9.13 -2.56
C ALA A 10 -6.19 7.61 -2.29
N ARG A 11 -5.27 6.88 -2.94
CA ARG A 11 -5.06 5.45 -2.69
C ARG A 11 -4.53 5.17 -1.27
N SER A 12 -3.58 5.96 -0.79
CA SER A 12 -3.10 5.86 0.59
C SER A 12 -4.19 6.11 1.62
N ALA A 13 -5.06 7.10 1.39
CA ALA A 13 -6.20 7.37 2.27
C ALA A 13 -7.21 6.20 2.27
N GLU A 14 -7.44 5.57 1.11
CA GLU A 14 -8.28 4.38 0.99
C GLU A 14 -7.70 3.19 1.79
N ILE A 15 -6.40 2.92 1.65
CA ILE A 15 -5.68 1.89 2.42
C ILE A 15 -5.80 2.16 3.92
N PHE A 16 -5.50 3.39 4.36
CA PHE A 16 -5.59 3.76 5.77
C PHE A 16 -7.00 3.56 6.33
N ARG A 17 -8.04 3.96 5.58
CA ARG A 17 -9.42 3.77 6.00
C ARG A 17 -9.76 2.29 6.19
N LYS A 18 -9.31 1.42 5.28
CA LYS A 18 -9.51 -0.04 5.39
C LYS A 18 -8.83 -0.60 6.64
N LEU A 19 -7.54 -0.33 6.81
CA LEU A 19 -6.75 -0.83 7.95
C LEU A 19 -7.31 -0.33 9.29
N ARG A 20 -7.69 0.94 9.35
CA ARG A 20 -8.32 1.51 10.54
C ARG A 20 -9.65 0.83 10.88
N SER A 21 -10.41 0.38 9.87
CA SER A 21 -11.66 -0.33 10.09
C SER A 21 -11.46 -1.78 10.55
N SER A 22 -10.34 -2.43 10.17
CA SER A 22 -9.98 -3.79 10.62
C SER A 22 -9.22 -3.81 11.95
N GLY A 23 -8.75 -2.65 12.43
CA GLY A 23 -7.90 -2.56 13.61
C GLY A 23 -6.43 -2.87 13.33
N ASP A 24 -6.06 -2.99 12.05
CA ASP A 24 -4.68 -3.18 11.64
C ASP A 24 -3.93 -1.84 11.62
N LEU A 25 -2.70 -1.85 12.13
CA LEU A 25 -1.79 -0.73 12.01
C LEU A 25 -0.55 -1.15 11.20
N ILE A 26 -0.23 -0.28 10.24
CA ILE A 26 1.06 -0.19 9.56
C ILE A 26 1.44 1.28 9.53
N ASN A 27 2.74 1.55 9.36
CA ASN A 27 3.23 2.92 9.48
C ASN A 27 2.79 3.79 8.28
N GLU A 28 2.84 5.11 8.45
CA GLU A 28 2.37 6.07 7.44
C GLU A 28 3.19 6.02 6.13
N ASN A 29 4.48 5.70 6.23
CA ASN A 29 5.36 5.58 5.06
C ASN A 29 4.99 4.36 4.22
N ASP A 30 4.67 3.23 4.85
CA ASP A 30 4.25 2.00 4.18
C ASP A 30 2.91 2.19 3.46
N ILE A 31 1.99 2.91 4.09
CA ILE A 31 0.72 3.32 3.48
C ILE A 31 0.96 4.22 2.26
N LEU A 32 1.91 5.15 2.35
CA LEU A 32 2.29 6.00 1.22
C LEU A 32 2.91 5.18 0.07
N ILE A 33 3.84 4.30 0.41
CA ILE A 33 4.51 3.41 -0.54
C ILE A 33 3.48 2.51 -1.26
N ALA A 34 2.56 1.90 -0.51
CA ALA A 34 1.48 1.08 -1.05
C ALA A 34 0.56 1.89 -1.98
N GLY A 35 0.19 3.13 -1.61
CA GLY A 35 -0.61 4.01 -2.45
C GLY A 35 0.07 4.40 -3.76
N ILE A 36 1.39 4.63 -3.73
CA ILE A 36 2.20 4.86 -4.93
C ILE A 36 2.25 3.58 -5.80
N ALA A 37 2.43 2.40 -5.19
CA ALA A 37 2.49 1.14 -5.93
C ALA A 37 1.17 0.83 -6.66
N LEU A 38 0.04 0.93 -5.96
CA LEU A 38 -1.31 0.74 -6.51
C LEU A 38 -1.60 1.63 -7.71
N LYS A 39 -1.25 2.92 -7.62
CA LYS A 39 -1.42 3.87 -8.72
C LYS A 39 -0.76 3.38 -10.02
N ASN A 40 0.38 2.72 -9.92
CA ASN A 40 1.18 2.36 -11.08
C ASN A 40 0.92 0.92 -11.58
N ASN A 41 -0.05 0.18 -11.01
CA ASN A 41 -0.31 -1.24 -11.32
C ASN A 41 0.97 -2.11 -11.31
N ASN A 42 1.94 -1.73 -10.49
CA ASN A 42 3.24 -2.39 -10.46
C ASN A 42 3.21 -3.53 -9.44
N LYS A 43 3.77 -4.68 -9.82
CA LYS A 43 4.14 -5.73 -8.87
C LYS A 43 5.11 -5.13 -7.85
N PHE A 44 4.77 -5.27 -6.58
CA PHE A 44 5.54 -4.71 -5.48
C PHE A 44 6.35 -5.83 -4.83
N ILE A 45 7.68 -5.71 -4.87
CA ILE A 45 8.58 -6.67 -4.22
C ILE A 45 8.85 -6.15 -2.81
N ILE A 46 8.51 -6.94 -1.80
CA ILE A 46 8.52 -6.51 -0.41
C ILE A 46 9.22 -7.57 0.42
N LEU A 47 10.17 -7.16 1.26
CA LEU A 47 10.78 -8.02 2.26
C LEU A 47 10.01 -7.97 3.59
N ASP A 48 9.35 -6.85 3.87
CA ASP A 48 8.58 -6.62 5.08
C ASP A 48 7.21 -7.33 5.05
N SER A 49 6.97 -8.17 6.05
CA SER A 49 5.73 -8.90 6.23
C SER A 49 4.53 -8.03 6.60
N ASP A 50 4.72 -6.79 7.08
CA ASP A 50 3.63 -5.91 7.48
C ASP A 50 2.68 -5.57 6.32
N PHE A 51 3.19 -5.58 5.08
CA PHE A 51 2.38 -5.37 3.89
C PHE A 51 1.40 -6.52 3.58
N ASN A 52 1.50 -7.67 4.26
CA ASN A 52 0.50 -8.73 4.14
C ASN A 52 -0.90 -8.27 4.61
N LYS A 53 -0.99 -7.25 5.47
CA LYS A 53 -2.25 -6.63 5.90
C LYS A 53 -2.95 -5.86 4.76
N ILE A 54 -2.23 -5.58 3.67
CA ILE A 54 -2.71 -4.85 2.48
C ILE A 54 -2.84 -5.81 1.28
N ARG A 55 -2.69 -7.13 1.45
CA ARG A 55 -2.96 -8.10 0.39
C ARG A 55 -4.47 -8.09 0.09
N ASP A 56 -4.84 -7.28 -0.89
CA ASP A 56 -6.16 -7.18 -1.46
C ASP A 56 -6.01 -7.17 -3.00
N GLU A 57 -7.09 -7.45 -3.74
CA GLU A 57 -7.16 -7.86 -5.16
C GLU A 57 -6.33 -7.04 -6.20
N ASP A 58 -5.79 -5.88 -5.83
CA ASP A 58 -5.04 -4.96 -6.70
C ASP A 58 -3.52 -4.91 -6.43
N ILE A 59 -2.99 -5.59 -5.39
CA ILE A 59 -1.54 -5.59 -5.07
C ILE A 59 -0.93 -6.99 -5.24
N ASP A 60 -0.16 -7.16 -6.30
CA ASP A 60 0.74 -8.30 -6.46
C ASP A 60 1.99 -8.11 -5.59
N ILE A 61 1.96 -8.70 -4.38
CA ILE A 61 3.10 -8.73 -3.45
C ILE A 61 3.97 -9.95 -3.73
N LEU A 62 5.20 -9.71 -4.20
CA LEU A 62 6.26 -10.72 -4.27
C LEU A 62 7.12 -10.62 -3.01
N GLN A 63 7.00 -11.60 -2.12
CA GLN A 63 7.84 -11.73 -0.93
C GLN A 63 9.02 -12.65 -1.27
N ILE A 64 10.25 -12.19 -1.01
CA ILE A 64 11.50 -12.94 -1.22
C ILE A 64 12.18 -13.23 0.11
#